data_AF-A0A1E8RN08-F1
#
_entry.id   AF-A0A1E8RN08-F1
#
_cell.length_a   1.000
_cell.length_b   1.000
_cell.length_c   1.000
_cell.angle_alpha   90.00
_cell.angle_beta   90.00
_cell.angle_gamma   90.00
#
_symmetry.space_group_name_H-M   'P 1'
#
loop_
_entity.id
_entity.type
_entity.pdbx_description
1 polymer ?
#
loop_
_entity_poly.entity_id
_entity_poly.type
_entity_poly.pdbx_seq_one_letter_code
_entity_poly.pdbx_strand_id
1 'polypeptide(L)'
;MIEALKYGFYTVDPDYLEYLNKVDSEVYYNPSYRNSTKPFIGVIVGIENYNYFIPVSSAKEKHKRWKNVSDEHFIIYEVIDNSISIQGDIYKYYSDTEKMHILSILDIKKMIPVPTGYYEQVVFDELDDDRYKDLFEKEYAFCLSIKDKVLNKVQKIYNNQKETGIVRRANCNFEKLEDAMSKWNSTK
;
A
#
# COMPACT_ATOMS: atom_id res chain seq x y z
N MET A 1 -9.18 -18.23 6.25
CA MET A 1 -8.82 -17.09 7.12
C MET A 1 -7.80 -16.28 6.33
N ILE A 2 -7.94 -14.95 6.28
CA ILE A 2 -6.91 -14.13 5.64
C ILE A 2 -5.61 -14.25 6.42
N GLU A 3 -4.53 -14.47 5.70
CA GLU A 3 -3.18 -14.56 6.23
C GLU A 3 -2.20 -13.88 5.27
N ALA A 4 -0.94 -13.77 5.68
CA ALA A 4 0.10 -13.24 4.81
C ALA A 4 1.19 -14.28 4.57
N LEU A 5 1.37 -14.65 3.31
CA LEU A 5 2.45 -15.50 2.86
C LEU A 5 3.63 -14.61 2.44
N LYS A 6 4.83 -14.87 3.00
CA LYS A 6 6.04 -14.08 2.72
C LYS A 6 5.78 -12.56 2.84
N TYR A 7 5.25 -12.13 3.98
CA TYR A 7 4.86 -10.74 4.22
C TYR A 7 6.06 -9.79 4.04
N GLY A 8 6.01 -8.92 3.04
CA GLY A 8 7.14 -8.14 2.57
C GLY A 8 6.71 -6.97 1.68
N PHE A 9 7.70 -6.17 1.26
CA PHE A 9 7.51 -5.22 0.17
C PHE A 9 7.73 -5.91 -1.18
N TYR A 10 6.87 -5.57 -2.13
CA TYR A 10 6.87 -6.08 -3.48
C TYR A 10 6.70 -4.94 -4.48
N THR A 11 7.36 -5.03 -5.63
CA THR A 11 6.96 -4.28 -6.82
C THR A 11 5.90 -5.09 -7.57
N VAL A 12 5.04 -4.41 -8.31
CA VAL A 12 4.06 -5.01 -9.21
C VAL A 12 4.41 -4.57 -10.63
N ASP A 13 4.29 -5.48 -11.58
CA ASP A 13 4.55 -5.23 -12.99
C ASP A 13 3.79 -3.97 -13.48
N PRO A 14 4.49 -2.98 -14.07
CA PRO A 14 3.88 -1.71 -14.42
C PRO A 14 2.89 -1.82 -15.59
N ASP A 15 3.02 -2.79 -16.50
CA ASP A 15 2.03 -3.01 -17.57
C ASP A 15 0.72 -3.52 -16.98
N TYR A 16 0.80 -4.43 -16.01
CA TYR A 16 -0.35 -4.91 -15.27
C TYR A 16 -1.00 -3.81 -14.42
N LEU A 17 -0.23 -2.98 -13.72
CA LEU A 17 -0.77 -1.82 -12.99
C LEU A 17 -1.46 -0.82 -13.92
N GLU A 18 -0.88 -0.53 -15.09
CA GLU A 18 -1.50 0.32 -16.09
C GLU A 18 -2.81 -0.27 -16.60
N TYR A 19 -2.83 -1.58 -16.87
CA TYR A 19 -4.03 -2.31 -17.27
C TYR A 19 -5.13 -2.20 -16.21
N LEU A 20 -4.82 -2.50 -14.94
CA LEU A 20 -5.77 -2.38 -13.84
C LEU A 20 -6.26 -0.94 -13.65
N ASN A 21 -5.39 0.07 -13.79
CA ASN A 21 -5.78 1.47 -13.69
C ASN A 21 -6.72 1.93 -14.82
N LYS A 22 -6.57 1.39 -16.04
CA LYS A 22 -7.52 1.61 -17.14
C LYS A 22 -8.90 0.99 -16.84
N VAL A 23 -8.93 -0.12 -16.10
CA VAL A 23 -10.16 -0.75 -15.64
C VAL A 23 -10.80 0.02 -14.49
N ASP A 24 -10.02 0.38 -13.48
CA ASP A 24 -10.45 1.16 -12.31
C ASP A 24 -9.42 2.26 -12.00
N SER A 25 -9.81 3.52 -12.24
CA SER A 25 -8.94 4.68 -12.05
C SER A 25 -8.50 4.90 -10.60
N GLU A 26 -9.13 4.22 -9.63
CA GLU A 26 -8.74 4.28 -8.23
C GLU A 26 -7.47 3.47 -7.92
N VAL A 27 -7.05 2.55 -8.81
CA VAL A 27 -5.77 1.83 -8.71
C VAL A 27 -4.62 2.80 -8.83
N TYR A 28 -3.63 2.70 -7.93
CA TYR A 28 -2.47 3.57 -7.98
C TYR A 28 -1.55 3.19 -9.15
N TYR A 29 -1.53 4.06 -10.16
CA TYR A 29 -0.60 4.00 -11.28
C TYR A 29 -0.27 5.40 -11.79
N ASN A 30 0.94 5.56 -12.29
CA ASN A 30 1.38 6.65 -13.18
C ASN A 30 2.71 6.21 -13.83
N PRO A 31 3.20 6.91 -14.87
CA PRO A 31 4.41 6.48 -15.58
C PRO A 31 5.67 6.32 -14.72
N SER A 32 5.77 6.95 -13.55
CA SER A 32 6.93 6.77 -12.67
C SER A 32 7.03 5.38 -12.04
N TYR A 33 5.97 4.55 -12.08
CA TYR A 33 6.05 3.13 -11.68
C TYR A 33 7.01 2.31 -12.55
N ARG A 34 7.37 2.81 -13.74
CA ARG A 34 8.33 2.15 -14.65
C ARG A 34 9.80 2.46 -14.32
N ASN A 35 10.04 3.54 -13.58
CA ASN A 35 11.39 4.09 -13.36
C ASN A 35 11.72 4.26 -11.87
N SER A 36 10.81 3.90 -10.98
CA SER A 36 10.98 4.06 -9.54
C SER A 36 10.30 2.90 -8.83
N THR A 37 10.98 2.33 -7.85
CA THR A 37 10.40 1.36 -6.94
C THR A 37 9.24 2.01 -6.19
N LYS A 38 8.07 1.37 -6.20
CA LYS A 38 6.90 1.83 -5.45
C LYS A 38 6.30 0.62 -4.77
N PRO A 39 6.57 0.44 -3.46
CA PRO A 39 6.33 -0.85 -2.84
C PRO A 39 4.85 -1.04 -2.54
N PHE A 40 4.45 -2.29 -2.65
CA PHE A 40 3.20 -2.80 -2.11
C PHE A 40 3.52 -3.78 -0.98
N ILE A 41 2.69 -3.79 0.04
CA ILE A 41 2.70 -4.83 1.07
C ILE A 41 1.89 -6.03 0.57
N GLY A 42 2.52 -7.20 0.56
CA GLY A 42 1.93 -8.49 0.19
C GLY A 42 2.75 -9.64 0.79
N VAL A 43 2.52 -10.90 0.45
CA VAL A 43 1.38 -11.41 -0.31
C VAL A 43 0.25 -11.71 0.67
N ILE A 44 -0.89 -11.04 0.53
CA ILE A 44 -2.06 -11.32 1.37
C ILE A 44 -2.88 -12.40 0.67
N VAL A 45 -3.09 -13.52 1.38
CA VAL A 45 -3.76 -14.72 0.87
C VAL A 45 -4.95 -15.08 1.75
N GLY A 46 -5.76 -16.05 1.32
CA GLY A 46 -7.02 -16.39 1.98
C GLY A 46 -8.17 -15.42 1.65
N ILE A 47 -7.97 -14.56 0.64
CA ILE A 47 -9.01 -13.75 -0.01
C ILE A 47 -9.45 -14.51 -1.26
N GLU A 48 -10.43 -15.38 -1.09
CA GLU A 48 -10.81 -16.37 -2.12
C GLU A 48 -9.56 -17.07 -2.68
N ASN A 49 -9.31 -16.97 -3.99
CA ASN A 49 -8.15 -17.53 -4.68
C ASN A 49 -7.18 -16.45 -5.17
N TYR A 50 -7.25 -15.22 -4.63
CA TYR A 50 -6.45 -14.08 -5.08
C TYR A 50 -5.30 -13.77 -4.13
N ASN A 51 -4.20 -13.31 -4.73
CA ASN A 51 -3.08 -12.70 -4.02
C ASN A 51 -3.29 -11.18 -4.02
N TYR A 52 -3.50 -10.61 -2.84
CA TYR A 52 -3.74 -9.17 -2.69
C TYR A 52 -2.51 -8.42 -2.20
N PHE A 53 -2.39 -7.18 -2.68
CA PHE A 53 -1.28 -6.28 -2.42
C PHE A 53 -1.80 -4.88 -2.09
N ILE A 54 -1.27 -4.26 -1.03
CA ILE A 54 -1.67 -2.93 -0.56
C ILE A 54 -0.57 -1.92 -0.93
N PRO A 55 -0.87 -0.85 -1.68
CA PRO A 55 0.15 0.14 -2.03
C PRO A 55 0.61 0.92 -0.81
N VAL A 56 1.93 1.19 -0.76
CA VAL A 56 2.54 2.19 0.11
C VAL A 56 2.77 3.46 -0.73
N SER A 57 2.09 4.55 -0.37
CA SER A 57 2.20 5.83 -1.08
C SER A 57 2.96 6.85 -0.25
N SER A 58 3.85 7.61 -0.88
CA SER A 58 4.55 8.73 -0.26
C SER A 58 3.61 9.74 0.41
N ALA A 59 4.11 10.37 1.47
CA ALA A 59 3.43 11.45 2.17
C ALA A 59 3.09 12.64 1.26
N LYS A 60 1.99 13.31 1.55
CA LYS A 60 1.48 14.48 0.82
C LYS A 60 0.85 15.43 1.83
N GLU A 61 0.80 16.71 1.50
CA GLU A 61 0.26 17.74 2.40
C GLU A 61 -1.16 17.45 2.91
N LYS A 62 -2.01 16.87 2.06
CA LYS A 62 -3.38 16.46 2.46
C LYS A 62 -3.40 15.47 3.63
N HIS A 63 -2.35 14.66 3.82
CA HIS A 63 -2.28 13.65 4.88
C HIS A 63 -2.08 14.28 6.27
N LYS A 64 -1.68 15.56 6.37
CA LYS A 64 -1.66 16.30 7.64
C LYS A 64 -3.02 16.29 8.34
N ARG A 65 -4.10 16.29 7.55
CA ARG A 65 -5.49 16.32 8.05
C ARG A 65 -6.10 14.92 8.26
N TRP A 66 -5.41 13.86 7.85
CA TRP A 66 -5.92 12.50 7.96
C TRP A 66 -5.75 11.98 9.39
N LYS A 67 -6.67 11.12 9.85
CA LYS A 67 -6.46 10.34 11.08
C LYS A 67 -5.29 9.39 10.87
N ASN A 68 -4.52 9.11 11.94
CA ASN A 68 -3.36 8.21 11.84
C ASN A 68 -3.76 6.78 11.47
N VAL A 69 -4.95 6.34 11.91
CA VAL A 69 -5.54 5.06 11.55
C VAL A 69 -7.01 5.29 11.17
N SER A 70 -7.45 4.66 10.09
CA SER A 70 -8.86 4.52 9.73
C SER A 70 -9.17 3.07 9.39
N ASP A 71 -10.37 2.76 8.92
CA ASP A 71 -10.68 1.44 8.37
C ASP A 71 -10.08 1.19 6.99
N GLU A 72 -9.58 2.25 6.35
CA GLU A 72 -9.16 2.25 4.94
C GLU A 72 -7.65 2.53 4.78
N HIS A 73 -6.96 3.00 5.83
CA HIS A 73 -5.52 3.33 5.75
C HIS A 73 -4.81 3.33 7.10
N PHE A 74 -3.49 3.26 7.04
CA PHE A 74 -2.57 3.63 8.12
C PHE A 74 -1.61 4.72 7.63
N ILE A 75 -1.39 5.75 8.46
CA ILE A 75 -0.26 6.65 8.31
C ILE A 75 0.96 5.92 8.89
N ILE A 76 2.01 5.78 8.10
CA ILE A 76 3.33 5.30 8.53
C ILE A 76 4.15 6.52 8.91
N TYR A 77 4.69 6.52 10.12
CA TYR A 77 5.36 7.68 10.68
C TYR A 77 6.44 7.28 11.69
N GLU A 78 7.33 8.22 11.95
CA GLU A 78 8.24 8.24 13.09
C GLU A 78 7.98 9.48 13.96
N VAL A 79 8.41 9.45 15.21
CA VAL A 79 8.36 10.59 16.14
C VAL A 79 9.78 11.10 16.29
N ILE A 80 9.97 12.40 16.05
CA ILE A 80 11.28 13.06 16.05
C ILE A 80 11.23 14.36 16.84
N ASP A 81 12.38 14.83 17.31
CA ASP A 81 12.49 16.11 18.00
C ASP A 81 12.06 17.29 17.09
N ASN A 82 11.44 18.31 17.69
CA ASN A 82 10.94 19.48 16.96
C ASN A 82 12.06 20.26 16.23
N SER A 83 13.30 20.19 16.72
CA SER A 83 14.48 20.82 16.11
C SER A 83 14.87 20.23 14.74
N ILE A 84 14.49 18.98 14.44
CA ILE A 84 14.85 18.30 13.19
C ILE A 84 13.86 18.69 12.10
N SER A 85 14.26 19.47 11.09
CA SER A 85 13.38 19.77 9.96
C SER A 85 14.10 19.58 8.63
N ILE A 86 13.59 18.67 7.81
CA ILE A 86 14.09 18.37 6.47
C ILE A 86 13.12 19.00 5.47
N GLN A 87 13.65 19.69 4.47
CA GLN A 87 12.84 20.36 3.46
C GLN A 87 12.11 19.32 2.59
N GLY A 88 10.78 19.45 2.48
CA GLY A 88 9.94 18.57 1.68
C GLY A 88 9.19 17.51 2.49
N ASP A 89 9.63 17.24 3.72
CA ASP A 89 8.97 16.30 4.62
C ASP A 89 7.64 16.83 5.16
N ILE A 90 6.76 15.90 5.52
CA ILE A 90 5.40 16.20 5.95
C ILE A 90 5.28 15.92 7.45
N TYR A 91 5.14 16.97 8.25
CA TYR A 91 5.04 16.86 9.70
C TYR A 91 3.62 17.10 10.24
N LYS A 92 3.29 16.46 11.36
CA LYS A 92 2.10 16.72 12.19
C LYS A 92 2.53 16.93 13.64
N TYR A 93 1.77 17.74 14.37
CA TYR A 93 1.96 17.91 15.80
C TYR A 93 1.87 16.56 16.53
N TYR A 94 2.79 16.34 17.48
CA TYR A 94 2.78 15.17 18.37
C TYR A 94 2.80 15.62 19.83
N SER A 95 3.79 16.43 20.22
CA SER A 95 3.93 17.03 21.56
C SER A 95 4.64 18.39 21.49
N ASP A 96 4.86 19.03 22.64
CA ASP A 96 5.59 20.30 22.72
C ASP A 96 7.08 20.15 22.36
N THR A 97 7.65 18.95 22.51
CA THR A 97 9.07 18.65 22.25
C THR A 97 9.28 17.85 20.97
N GLU A 98 8.26 17.15 20.49
CA GLU A 98 8.38 16.22 19.36
C GLU A 98 7.28 16.45 18.32
N LYS A 99 7.56 16.01 17.09
CA LYS A 99 6.63 15.98 15.98
C LYS A 99 6.60 14.63 15.31
N MET A 100 5.48 14.36 14.67
CA MET A 100 5.28 13.16 13.87
C MET A 100 5.71 13.46 12.44
N HIS A 101 6.77 12.80 11.98
CA HIS A 101 7.18 12.79 10.58
C HIS A 101 6.42 11.71 9.82
N ILE A 102 5.56 12.12 8.88
CA ILE A 102 4.82 11.19 8.04
C ILE A 102 5.74 10.70 6.92
N LEU A 103 6.06 9.41 6.94
CA LEU A 103 6.88 8.76 5.92
C LEU A 103 6.02 8.41 4.71
N SER A 104 4.91 7.69 4.95
CA SER A 104 4.03 7.20 3.88
C SER A 104 2.66 6.80 4.41
N ILE A 105 1.83 6.29 3.49
CA ILE A 105 0.48 5.82 3.75
C ILE A 105 0.36 4.39 3.22
N LEU A 106 -0.02 3.46 4.08
CA LEU A 106 -0.48 2.14 3.69
C LEU A 106 -1.98 2.22 3.39
N ASP A 107 -2.35 2.19 2.11
CA ASP A 107 -3.70 2.54 1.67
C ASP A 107 -4.56 1.30 1.34
N ILE A 108 -5.18 0.71 2.37
CA ILE A 108 -5.91 -0.56 2.29
C ILE A 108 -7.06 -0.51 1.28
N LYS A 109 -7.79 0.62 1.20
CA LYS A 109 -8.88 0.76 0.20
C LYS A 109 -8.39 0.76 -1.25
N LYS A 110 -7.08 0.81 -1.47
CA LYS A 110 -6.41 0.78 -2.78
C LYS A 110 -5.74 -0.55 -3.07
N MET A 111 -6.01 -1.58 -2.27
CA MET A 111 -5.43 -2.90 -2.51
C MET A 111 -5.92 -3.50 -3.82
N ILE A 112 -5.07 -4.30 -4.46
CA ILE A 112 -5.32 -4.88 -5.77
C ILE A 112 -5.01 -6.39 -5.77
N PRO A 113 -5.75 -7.19 -6.56
CA PRO A 113 -5.37 -8.56 -6.86
C PRO A 113 -4.25 -8.58 -7.91
N VAL A 114 -3.23 -9.41 -7.71
CA VAL A 114 -2.09 -9.53 -8.64
C VAL A 114 -1.83 -11.00 -8.97
N PRO A 115 -1.73 -11.37 -10.27
CA PRO A 115 -1.42 -12.74 -10.66
C PRO A 115 0.02 -13.12 -10.29
N THR A 116 0.22 -14.41 -10.01
CA THR A 116 1.56 -14.96 -9.80
C THR A 116 2.45 -14.68 -11.01
N GLY A 117 3.68 -14.23 -10.76
CA GLY A 117 4.64 -13.84 -11.80
C GLY A 117 4.57 -12.38 -12.25
N TYR A 118 3.66 -11.58 -11.68
CA TYR A 118 3.54 -10.14 -11.95
C TYR A 118 3.90 -9.27 -10.74
N TYR A 119 4.64 -9.85 -9.80
CA TYR A 119 5.18 -9.15 -8.64
C TYR A 119 6.54 -9.75 -8.28
N GLU A 120 7.41 -8.90 -7.77
CA GLU A 120 8.77 -9.26 -7.35
C GLU A 120 9.02 -8.72 -5.94
N GLN A 121 9.65 -9.51 -5.08
CA GLN A 121 9.97 -9.08 -3.73
C GLN A 121 11.07 -8.02 -3.79
N VAL A 122 10.90 -6.91 -3.07
CA VAL A 122 11.95 -5.91 -2.92
C VAL A 122 12.98 -6.44 -1.94
N VAL A 123 14.22 -6.56 -2.40
CA VAL A 123 15.39 -6.89 -1.55
C VAL A 123 16.09 -5.57 -1.18
N PHE A 124 16.00 -5.17 0.09
CA PHE A 124 16.47 -3.84 0.51
C PHE A 124 17.98 -3.64 0.36
N ASP A 125 18.75 -4.74 0.45
CA ASP A 125 20.20 -4.73 0.25
C ASP A 125 20.62 -4.50 -1.20
N GLU A 126 19.70 -4.65 -2.15
CA GLU A 126 19.94 -4.41 -3.59
C GLU A 126 19.55 -2.98 -4.03
N LEU A 127 19.12 -2.12 -3.08
CA LEU A 127 18.81 -0.72 -3.36
C LEU A 127 20.10 0.12 -3.34
N ASP A 128 20.36 0.85 -4.42
CA ASP A 128 21.57 1.68 -4.56
C ASP A 128 21.59 2.96 -3.69
N ASP A 129 20.42 3.47 -3.28
CA ASP A 129 20.31 4.71 -2.49
C ASP A 129 20.11 4.40 -1.00
N ASP A 130 21.14 4.68 -0.19
CA ASP A 130 21.14 4.46 1.26
C ASP A 130 19.97 5.15 1.99
N ARG A 131 19.54 6.33 1.53
CA ARG A 131 18.39 7.03 2.14
C ARG A 131 17.08 6.32 1.81
N TYR A 132 17.00 5.79 0.60
CA TYR A 132 15.84 5.01 0.18
C TYR A 132 15.74 3.69 0.95
N LYS A 133 16.89 3.06 1.21
CA LYS A 133 17.01 1.88 2.07
C LYS A 133 16.55 2.16 3.51
N ASP A 134 17.07 3.20 4.16
CA ASP A 134 16.65 3.60 5.53
C ASP A 134 15.14 3.87 5.60
N LEU A 135 14.60 4.58 4.61
CA LEU A 135 13.16 4.82 4.52
C LEU A 135 12.37 3.51 4.43
N PHE A 136 12.77 2.58 3.55
CA PHE A 136 12.08 1.31 3.37
C PHE A 136 12.16 0.43 4.62
N GLU A 137 13.30 0.40 5.30
CA GLU A 137 13.46 -0.31 6.56
C GLU A 137 12.51 0.22 7.64
N LYS A 138 12.43 1.54 7.81
CA LYS A 138 11.50 2.19 8.75
C LYS A 138 10.05 1.90 8.41
N GLU A 139 9.67 2.03 7.14
CA GLU A 139 8.31 1.78 6.68
C GLU A 139 7.91 0.32 6.87
N TYR A 140 8.80 -0.61 6.51
CA TYR A 140 8.55 -2.04 6.64
C TYR A 140 8.47 -2.46 8.12
N ALA A 141 9.37 -1.95 8.98
CA ALA A 141 9.31 -2.18 10.42
C ALA A 141 7.98 -1.71 11.01
N PHE A 142 7.48 -0.55 10.58
CA PHE A 142 6.16 -0.07 10.96
C PHE A 142 5.06 -1.04 10.51
N CYS A 143 5.06 -1.45 9.23
CA CYS A 143 4.08 -2.40 8.69
C CYS A 143 4.08 -3.74 9.46
N LEU A 144 5.25 -4.26 9.82
CA LEU A 144 5.38 -5.47 10.65
C LEU A 144 4.71 -5.29 12.01
N SER A 145 4.93 -4.14 12.67
CA SER A 145 4.34 -3.85 13.99
C SER A 145 2.81 -3.79 13.99
N ILE A 146 2.19 -3.55 12.83
CA ILE A 146 0.73 -3.45 12.68
C ILE A 146 0.12 -4.58 11.85
N LYS A 147 0.89 -5.61 11.49
CA LYS A 147 0.50 -6.68 10.55
C LYS A 147 -0.90 -7.24 10.83
N ASP A 148 -1.18 -7.68 12.05
CA ASP A 148 -2.48 -8.27 12.39
C ASP A 148 -3.63 -7.27 12.26
N LYS A 149 -3.39 -5.99 12.56
CA LYS A 149 -4.39 -4.93 12.38
C LYS A 149 -4.66 -4.67 10.90
N VAL A 150 -3.64 -4.76 10.05
CA VAL A 150 -3.78 -4.66 8.59
C VAL A 150 -4.63 -5.80 8.06
N LEU A 151 -4.30 -7.06 8.40
CA LEU A 151 -5.04 -8.24 7.93
C LEU A 151 -6.52 -8.20 8.36
N ASN A 152 -6.80 -7.78 9.60
CA ASN A 152 -8.16 -7.61 10.09
C ASN A 152 -8.94 -6.54 9.30
N LYS A 153 -8.31 -5.43 8.91
CA LYS A 153 -8.96 -4.38 8.12
C LYS A 153 -9.16 -4.79 6.67
N VAL A 154 -8.21 -5.50 6.08
CA VAL A 154 -8.32 -6.11 4.75
C VAL A 154 -9.53 -7.05 4.70
N GLN A 155 -9.68 -7.95 5.69
CA GLN A 155 -10.84 -8.85 5.75
C GLN A 155 -12.16 -8.06 5.79
N LYS A 156 -12.23 -7.05 6.66
CA LYS A 156 -13.45 -6.26 6.85
C LYS A 156 -13.84 -5.48 5.60
N ILE A 157 -12.89 -4.79 4.97
CA ILE A 157 -13.19 -3.97 3.78
C ILE A 157 -13.55 -4.84 2.58
N TYR A 158 -12.87 -5.97 2.40
CA TYR A 158 -13.15 -6.93 1.33
C TYR A 158 -14.55 -7.52 1.48
N ASN A 159 -14.84 -8.12 2.64
CA ASN A 159 -16.13 -8.76 2.91
C ASN A 159 -17.27 -7.74 2.80
N ASN A 160 -17.09 -6.53 3.32
CA ASN A 160 -18.12 -5.50 3.22
C ASN A 160 -18.46 -5.17 1.76
N GLN A 161 -17.46 -5.07 0.88
CA GLN A 161 -17.70 -4.80 -0.54
C GLN A 161 -18.38 -6.00 -1.22
N LYS A 162 -17.95 -7.23 -0.92
CA LYS A 162 -18.53 -8.47 -1.49
C LYS A 162 -19.96 -8.74 -1.03
N GLU A 163 -20.26 -8.51 0.24
CA GLU A 163 -21.58 -8.78 0.81
C GLU A 163 -22.61 -7.72 0.40
N THR A 164 -22.18 -6.45 0.28
CA THR A 164 -23.12 -5.33 0.03
C THR A 164 -23.15 -4.88 -1.43
N GLY A 165 -22.12 -5.19 -2.21
CA GLY A 165 -21.89 -4.62 -3.55
C GLY A 165 -21.57 -3.13 -3.56
N ILE A 166 -21.44 -2.48 -2.39
CA ILE A 166 -21.23 -1.02 -2.30
C ILE A 166 -19.74 -0.71 -2.35
N VAL A 167 -19.30 -0.05 -3.43
CA VAL A 167 -17.96 0.53 -3.53
C VAL A 167 -17.99 1.96 -2.99
N ARG A 168 -17.33 2.18 -1.85
CA ARG A 168 -17.20 3.52 -1.27
C ARG A 168 -16.35 4.42 -2.16
N ARG A 169 -16.59 5.73 -2.05
CA ARG A 169 -15.85 6.74 -2.83
C ARG A 169 -14.34 6.57 -2.64
N ALA A 170 -13.61 6.56 -3.76
CA ALA A 170 -12.17 6.40 -3.81
C ALA A 170 -11.62 5.04 -3.37
N ASN A 171 -12.47 4.02 -3.22
CA ASN A 171 -12.03 2.63 -3.04
C ASN A 171 -11.88 1.97 -4.40
N CYS A 172 -10.91 1.06 -4.52
CA CYS A 172 -10.89 0.13 -5.63
C CYS A 172 -12.13 -0.77 -5.59
N ASN A 173 -12.66 -1.10 -6.77
CA ASN A 173 -13.71 -2.09 -6.96
C ASN A 173 -13.05 -3.47 -7.09
N PHE A 174 -13.11 -4.26 -6.03
CA PHE A 174 -12.43 -5.56 -5.93
C PHE A 174 -12.95 -6.56 -6.97
N GLU A 175 -14.26 -6.67 -7.13
CA GLU A 175 -14.87 -7.56 -8.11
C GLU A 175 -14.44 -7.20 -9.54
N LYS A 176 -14.44 -5.92 -9.89
CA LYS A 176 -14.01 -5.45 -11.22
C LYS A 176 -12.53 -5.76 -11.48
N LEU A 177 -11.68 -5.62 -10.47
CA LEU A 177 -10.24 -5.88 -10.59
C LEU A 177 -9.92 -7.38 -10.66
N GLU A 178 -10.67 -8.21 -9.96
CA GLU A 178 -10.55 -9.67 -10.03
C GLU A 178 -10.97 -10.22 -11.40
N ASP A 179 -12.06 -9.70 -11.96
CA ASP A 179 -12.47 -9.98 -13.33
C ASP A 179 -11.39 -9.57 -14.34
N ALA A 180 -10.77 -8.41 -14.12
CA ALA A 180 -9.68 -7.92 -14.95
C ALA A 180 -8.45 -8.82 -14.85
N MET A 181 -8.05 -9.23 -13.64
CA MET A 181 -6.96 -10.18 -13.44
C MET A 181 -7.22 -11.50 -14.19
N SER A 182 -8.45 -12.02 -14.12
CA SER A 182 -8.82 -13.26 -14.81
C SER A 182 -8.73 -13.14 -16.34
N LYS A 183 -9.14 -12.00 -16.89
CA LYS A 183 -9.00 -11.70 -18.32
C LYS A 183 -7.54 -11.55 -18.75
N TRP A 184 -6.73 -10.89 -17.92
CA TRP A 184 -5.29 -10.74 -18.16
C TRP A 184 -4.60 -12.10 -18.28
N ASN A 185 -4.89 -13.02 -17.35
CA ASN A 185 -4.36 -14.40 -17.38
C ASN A 185 -4.87 -15.23 -18.55
N SER A 186 -6.02 -14.89 -19.13
CA SER A 186 -6.60 -15.64 -20.26
C SER A 186 -6.08 -15.19 -21.63
N THR A 187 -5.38 -14.05 -21.68
CA THR A 187 -4.90 -13.42 -22.92
C THR A 187 -3.42 -13.71 -23.20
N LYS A 188 -2.74 -14.42 -22.29
CA LYS A 188 -1.34 -14.85 -22.43
C LYS A 188 -1.25 -16.36 -22.27
#